data_AF-A0A7X9HB63-F1
#
_entry.id   AF-A0A7X9HB63-F1
#
_cell.length_a   1.000
_cell.length_b   1.000
_cell.length_c   1.000
_cell.angle_alpha   90.00
_cell.angle_beta   90.00
_cell.angle_gamma   90.00
#
_symmetry.space_group_name_H-M   'P 1'
#
loop_
_entity.id
_entity.type
_entity.pdbx_description
1 polymer ?
#
loop_
_entity_poly.entity_id
_entity_poly.type
_entity_poly.pdbx_seq_one_letter_code
_entity_poly.pdbx_strand_id
1 'polypeptide(L)'
;MFCYDCKKEIIIEGEEIKNGKLLKYSLPNGEERMIYKCDDCFNKDKALRNYQETEVYSRVVGYLRPVSQWNEGKQQEFKDRKTFKI
;
A
#
# COMPACT_ATOMS: atom_id res chain seq x y z
N MET A 1 -13.23 13.26 -6.45
CA MET A 1 -12.15 12.22 -6.44
C MET A 1 -11.08 12.67 -5.45
N PHE A 2 -10.39 11.79 -4.72
CA PHE A 2 -9.46 12.23 -3.66
C PHE A 2 -8.01 11.85 -3.97
N CYS A 3 -7.07 12.71 -3.55
CA CYS A 3 -5.64 12.43 -3.60
C CYS A 3 -5.28 11.26 -2.67
N TYR A 4 -4.49 10.32 -3.17
CA TYR A 4 -4.03 9.13 -2.45
C TYR A 4 -3.23 9.47 -1.18
N ASP A 5 -2.35 10.47 -1.25
CA ASP A 5 -1.45 10.79 -0.14
C ASP A 5 -2.11 11.70 0.92
N CYS A 6 -2.74 12.79 0.48
CA CYS A 6 -3.25 13.82 1.40
C CYS A 6 -4.77 13.80 1.59
N LYS A 7 -5.49 12.93 0.88
CA LYS A 7 -6.96 12.83 0.91
C LYS A 7 -7.71 14.10 0.52
N LYS A 8 -7.02 15.13 -0.01
CA LYS A 8 -7.65 16.34 -0.54
C LYS A 8 -8.46 16.01 -1.78
N GLU A 9 -9.53 16.75 -1.99
CA GLU A 9 -10.37 16.61 -3.18
C GLU A 9 -9.63 17.11 -4.44
N ILE A 10 -9.77 16.36 -5.51
CA ILE A 10 -9.26 16.66 -6.84
C ILE A 10 -10.42 17.23 -7.65
N ILE A 11 -10.23 18.46 -8.13
CA ILE A 11 -11.17 19.16 -8.99
C ILE A 11 -10.94 18.68 -10.43
N ILE A 12 -12.02 18.19 -11.05
CA ILE A 12 -12.06 17.75 -12.44
C ILE A 12 -13.01 18.72 -13.15
N GLU A 13 -12.51 19.47 -14.12
CA GLU A 13 -13.34 20.34 -14.96
C GLU A 13 -13.34 19.80 -16.38
N GLY A 14 -14.46 19.18 -16.78
CA GLY A 14 -14.56 18.50 -18.07
C GLY A 14 -13.71 17.23 -18.11
N GLU A 15 -12.81 17.13 -19.10
CA GLU A 15 -11.89 16.00 -19.28
C GLU A 15 -10.52 16.23 -18.63
N GLU A 16 -10.27 17.41 -18.05
CA GLU A 16 -8.97 17.79 -17.51
C GLU A 16 -8.95 17.86 -15.97
N ILE A 17 -7.90 17.29 -15.38
CA ILE A 17 -7.65 17.32 -13.94
C ILE A 17 -6.84 18.58 -13.63
N LYS A 18 -7.46 19.58 -12.99
CA LYS A 18 -6.80 20.88 -12.73
C LYS A 18 -5.85 20.89 -11.55
N ASN A 19 -6.08 20.01 -10.57
CA ASN A 19 -5.34 20.00 -9.30
C ASN A 19 -4.71 18.64 -9.00
N GLY A 20 -4.28 17.92 -10.04
CA GLY A 20 -3.64 16.62 -9.86
C GLY A 20 -3.32 15.84 -11.12
N LYS A 21 -2.69 14.70 -10.90
CA LYS A 21 -2.32 13.70 -11.90
C LYS A 21 -3.06 12.40 -11.64
N LEU A 22 -3.47 11.76 -12.73
CA LEU A 22 -3.93 10.38 -12.73
C LEU A 22 -2.75 9.46 -13.07
N LEU A 23 -2.46 8.52 -12.18
CA LEU A 23 -1.44 7.51 -12.35
C LEU A 23 -2.11 6.15 -12.58
N LYS A 24 -1.64 5.40 -13.58
CA LYS A 24 -2.11 4.06 -13.90
C LYS A 24 -1.04 3.05 -13.51
N TYR A 25 -1.44 2.02 -12.76
CA TYR A 25 -0.56 0.93 -12.34
C TYR A 25 -1.16 -0.39 -12.75
N SER A 26 -0.38 -1.21 -13.45
CA SER A 26 -0.74 -2.60 -13.75
C SER A 26 -0.37 -3.49 -12.56
N LEU A 27 -1.36 -4.15 -11.98
CA LEU A 27 -1.17 -5.12 -10.91
C LEU A 27 -0.73 -6.48 -11.49
N PRO A 28 -0.04 -7.33 -10.71
CA PRO A 28 0.43 -8.65 -11.18
C PRO A 28 -0.68 -9.59 -11.65
N ASN A 29 -1.92 -9.38 -11.17
CA ASN A 29 -3.10 -10.12 -11.56
C ASN A 29 -3.73 -9.62 -12.88
N GLY A 30 -3.13 -8.63 -13.54
CA GLY A 30 -3.62 -8.04 -14.79
C GLY A 30 -4.65 -6.92 -14.60
N GLU A 31 -5.04 -6.60 -13.37
CA GLU A 31 -5.95 -5.49 -13.09
C GLU A 31 -5.23 -4.14 -13.15
N GLU A 32 -5.90 -3.11 -13.66
CA GLU A 32 -5.36 -1.75 -13.67
C GLU A 32 -5.91 -0.94 -12.49
N ARG A 33 -5.00 -0.35 -11.70
CA ARG A 33 -5.36 0.54 -10.61
C ARG A 33 -5.13 1.99 -11.01
N MET A 34 -6.20 2.78 -10.96
CA MET A 34 -6.19 4.22 -11.24
C MET A 34 -6.10 5.02 -9.94
N ILE A 35 -5.03 5.82 -9.80
CA ILE A 35 -4.69 6.50 -8.55
C ILE A 35 -4.49 7.98 -8.81
N TYR A 36 -5.11 8.81 -7.99
CA TYR A 36 -5.09 10.26 -8.12
C TYR A 36 -4.10 10.85 -7.11
N LYS A 37 -3.19 11.72 -7.56
CA LYS A 37 -2.34 12.55 -6.67
C LYS A 37 -2.54 14.02 -7.01
N CYS A 38 -2.65 14.89 -6.01
CA CYS A 38 -2.59 16.33 -6.26
C CYS A 38 -1.17 16.76 -6.66
N ASP A 39 -1.04 17.88 -7.35
CA ASP A 39 0.27 18.33 -7.86
C ASP A 39 1.29 18.55 -6.73
N ASP A 40 0.85 19.08 -5.58
CA ASP A 40 1.69 19.22 -4.38
C ASP A 40 2.29 17.88 -3.92
N CYS A 41 1.46 16.84 -3.83
CA CYS A 41 1.87 15.51 -3.37
C CYS A 41 2.75 14.82 -4.41
N PHE A 42 2.42 14.96 -5.69
CA PHE A 42 3.20 14.40 -6.79
C PHE A 42 4.59 15.04 -6.90
N ASN A 43 4.69 16.36 -6.71
CA ASN A 43 5.97 17.07 -6.73
C ASN A 43 6.83 16.77 -5.49
N LYS A 44 6.20 16.52 -4.33
CA LYS A 44 6.90 16.15 -3.10
C LYS A 44 7.45 14.73 -3.14
N ASP A 45 6.64 13.74 -3.52
CA ASP A 45 7.07 12.36 -3.68
C ASP A 45 6.33 11.74 -4.88
N LYS A 46 7.08 11.53 -5.96
CA LYS A 46 6.58 10.87 -7.17
C LYS A 46 6.31 9.38 -6.94
N ALA A 47 6.94 8.79 -5.93
CA ALA A 47 6.73 7.38 -5.60
C ALA A 47 5.37 7.19 -4.95
N LEU A 48 4.74 6.08 -5.31
CA LEU A 48 3.51 5.65 -4.69
C LEU A 48 3.85 4.51 -3.73
N ARG A 49 3.64 4.75 -2.43
CA ARG A 49 3.88 3.74 -1.39
C ARG A 49 2.57 3.08 -1.04
N ASN A 50 2.60 1.79 -0.69
CA ASN A 50 1.41 1.02 -0.28
C ASN A 50 0.28 0.94 -1.34
N TYR A 51 0.63 1.08 -2.63
CA TYR A 51 -0.33 1.00 -3.73
C TYR A 51 -0.82 -0.42 -4.04
N GLN A 52 -0.11 -1.41 -3.52
CA GLN A 52 -0.47 -2.81 -3.57
C GLN A 52 -0.23 -3.40 -2.19
N GLU A 53 -1.05 -4.37 -1.83
CA GLU A 53 -0.81 -5.14 -0.62
C GLU A 53 0.48 -5.96 -0.80
N THR A 54 1.36 -5.87 0.19
CA THR A 54 2.59 -6.67 0.19
C THR A 54 2.34 -7.92 1.00
N GLU A 55 2.44 -9.08 0.36
CA GLU A 55 2.29 -10.34 1.06
C GLU A 55 3.53 -10.63 1.93
N VAL A 56 3.34 -10.63 3.25
CA VAL A 56 4.42 -10.85 4.20
C VAL A 56 4.42 -12.31 4.63
N TYR A 57 5.60 -12.94 4.56
CA TYR A 57 5.79 -14.33 4.94
C TYR A 57 6.59 -14.45 6.23
N SER A 58 6.21 -15.43 7.03
CA SER A 58 6.98 -15.90 8.18
C SER A 58 7.71 -17.19 7.84
N ARG A 59 8.96 -17.32 8.31
CA ARG A 59 9.77 -18.53 8.15
C ARG A 59 9.98 -19.20 9.50
N VAL A 60 9.46 -20.41 9.66
CA VAL A 60 9.66 -21.22 10.89
C VAL A 60 10.30 -22.54 10.48
N VAL A 61 11.53 -22.80 10.94
CA VAL A 61 12.32 -24.02 10.66
C VAL A 61 12.33 -24.46 9.17
N GLY A 62 12.34 -23.49 8.25
CA GLY A 62 12.38 -23.75 6.81
C GLY A 62 11.02 -23.73 6.12
N TYR A 63 9.91 -23.76 6.85
CA TYR A 63 8.56 -23.61 6.29
C TYR A 63 8.17 -22.13 6.15
N LEU A 64 7.77 -21.73 4.95
CA LEU A 64 7.24 -20.39 4.66
C LEU A 64 5.71 -20.41 4.76
N ARG A 65 5.16 -19.51 5.59
CA ARG A 65 3.71 -19.32 5.73
C ARG A 65 3.36 -17.84 5.65
N PRO A 66 2.33 -17.44 4.87
CA PRO A 66 1.82 -16.08 4.89
C PRO A 66 1.38 -15.67 6.30
N VAL A 67 1.77 -14.48 6.74
CA VAL A 67 1.37 -13.93 8.04
C VAL A 67 -0.13 -13.67 8.09
N SER A 68 -0.74 -13.33 6.94
CA SER A 68 -2.19 -13.20 6.77
C SER A 68 -2.97 -14.47 7.13
N GLN A 69 -2.33 -15.65 7.09
CA GLN A 69 -2.93 -16.96 7.40
C GLN A 69 -2.59 -17.48 8.81
N TRP A 70 -2.13 -16.63 9.72
CA TRP A 70 -1.89 -17.02 11.11
C TRP A 70 -3.19 -17.26 11.88
N ASN A 71 -3.28 -18.41 12.55
CA ASN A 71 -4.35 -18.65 13.51
C ASN A 71 -4.15 -17.80 14.79
N GLU A 72 -5.17 -17.74 15.63
CA GLU A 72 -5.17 -16.94 16.87
C GLU A 72 -3.99 -17.30 17.79
N GLY A 73 -3.67 -18.60 17.91
CA GLY A 73 -2.54 -19.07 18.71
C GLY A 73 -1.20 -18.52 18.23
N LYS A 74 -0.93 -18.53 16.90
CA LYS A 74 0.32 -17.98 16.35
C LYS A 74 0.41 -16.47 16.49
N GLN A 75 -0.71 -15.76 16.37
CA GLN A 75 -0.77 -14.33 16.64
C GLN A 75 -0.43 -14.02 18.10
N GLN A 76 -0.96 -14.81 19.05
CA GLN A 76 -0.65 -14.66 20.46
C GLN A 76 0.82 -15.01 20.77
N GLU A 77 1.32 -16.15 20.27
CA GLU A 77 2.73 -16.54 20.40
C GLU A 77 3.67 -15.43 19.91
N PHE A 78 3.35 -14.77 18.79
CA PHE A 78 4.16 -13.67 18.26
C PHE A 78 4.17 -12.45 19.18
N LYS A 79 3.03 -12.08 19.78
CA LYS A 79 2.93 -10.97 20.74
C LYS A 79 3.76 -11.23 22.00
N ASP A 80 3.86 -12.48 22.43
CA ASP A 80 4.61 -12.87 23.63
C ASP A 80 6.13 -12.97 23.40
N ARG A 81 6.60 -12.84 22.15
CA ARG A 81 8.04 -12.87 21.82
C ARG A 81 8.77 -11.67 22.42
N LYS A 82 9.93 -11.93 23.04
CA LYS A 82 10.85 -10.90 23.51
C LYS A 82 12.06 -10.85 22.59
N THR A 83 12.41 -9.65 22.13
CA THR A 83 13.63 -9.42 21.37
C THR A 83 14.80 -9.22 22.32
N PHE A 84 15.94 -9.83 22.01
CA PHE A 84 17.19 -9.50 22.69
C PHE A 84 17.73 -8.20 22.09
N LYS A 85 18.20 -7.29 22.94
CA LYS A 85 19.04 -6.18 22.49
C LYS A 85 20.44 -6.74 22.26
N ILE A 86 21.02 -6.40 21.11
CA ILE A 86 22.41 -6.70 20.74
C ILE A 86 23.25 -5.48 21.10
#